data_AF-A0A654A3E4-F1
#
_entry.id   AF-A0A654A3E4-F1
#
_cell.length_a   1.000
_cell.length_b   1.000
_cell.length_c   1.000
_cell.angle_alpha   90.00
_cell.angle_beta   90.00
_cell.angle_gamma   90.00
#
_symmetry.space_group_name_H-M   'P 1'
#
loop_
_entity.id
_entity.type
_entity.pdbx_description
1 polymer ?
#
loop_
_entity_poly.entity_id
_entity_poly.type
_entity_poly.pdbx_seq_one_letter_code
_entity_poly.pdbx_strand_id
1 'polypeptide(L)'
;MAATSVQERVTLGELRGGDTPELRARLLPPSVVPLIVEGAVARTPHGAPGSWSGYWKEAAQPYAVDLCRRRTHHRSFFNIEAGKPGATDAMPVDARRLHSVDGFALTHPHEATRQRCDGQKMFFQSSEARRAVDFDVARELARLIDAASADAPIDFRITCASDPLIADCSKEPRRFFAELDIAQLSAIDYPMAYRTISEDRQANGRTTRIRQATGPKDGEWQSPTFRLASADRERQIWVVTLGENTAGKTEITMRSDFVIH
;
A
#
# COMPACT_ATOMS: atom_id res chain seq x y z
N MET A 1 -11.43 34.70 0.05
CA MET A 1 -10.84 34.82 -1.30
C MET A 1 -10.32 33.44 -1.69
N ALA A 2 -10.96 32.79 -2.67
CA ALA A 2 -10.51 31.49 -3.16
C ALA A 2 -9.29 31.73 -4.08
N ALA A 3 -8.13 31.23 -3.68
CA ALA A 3 -6.97 31.20 -4.58
C ALA A 3 -7.31 30.23 -5.72
N THR A 4 -7.54 30.78 -6.91
CA THR A 4 -7.66 30.02 -8.15
C THR A 4 -6.33 29.31 -8.36
N SER A 5 -6.22 28.04 -7.97
CA SER A 5 -5.03 27.25 -8.28
C SER A 5 -4.92 27.21 -9.79
N VAL A 6 -3.84 27.76 -10.35
CA VAL A 6 -3.51 27.57 -11.76
C VAL A 6 -3.54 26.06 -12.01
N GLN A 7 -4.52 25.61 -12.80
CA GLN A 7 -4.67 24.20 -13.08
C GLN A 7 -3.54 23.84 -14.04
N GLU A 8 -2.50 23.22 -13.49
CA GLU A 8 -1.33 22.82 -14.26
C GLU A 8 -1.76 21.80 -15.31
N ARG A 9 -1.39 22.04 -16.57
CA ARG A 9 -1.73 21.21 -17.72
C ARG A 9 -0.47 20.65 -18.33
N VAL A 10 -0.58 19.41 -18.80
CA VAL A 10 0.40 18.74 -19.65
C VAL A 10 -0.25 18.36 -20.97
N THR A 11 0.52 17.90 -21.93
CA THR A 11 0.00 17.37 -23.19
C THR A 11 -0.05 15.84 -23.16
N LEU A 12 -0.92 15.26 -23.98
CA LEU A 12 -1.01 13.81 -24.14
C LEU A 12 0.30 13.20 -24.65
N GLY A 13 1.01 13.90 -25.54
CA GLY A 13 2.32 13.48 -26.04
C GLY A 13 3.35 13.35 -24.93
N GLU A 14 3.39 14.31 -23.99
CA GLU A 14 4.28 14.25 -22.83
C GLU A 14 3.97 13.06 -21.93
N LEU A 15 2.70 12.76 -21.69
CA LEU A 15 2.31 11.59 -20.88
C LEU A 15 2.63 10.25 -21.57
N ARG A 16 2.50 10.19 -22.90
CA ARG A 16 2.88 9.00 -23.70
C ARG A 16 4.40 8.80 -23.75
N GLY A 17 5.16 9.89 -23.69
CA GLY A 17 6.62 9.86 -23.60
C GLY A 17 7.16 9.28 -22.30
N GLY A 18 6.32 9.08 -21.29
CA GLY A 18 6.72 8.52 -20.00
C GLY A 18 7.36 9.57 -19.07
N ASP A 19 8.26 9.13 -18.20
CA ASP A 19 8.99 10.01 -17.30
C ASP A 19 10.28 10.53 -17.96
N THR A 20 10.30 11.81 -18.35
CA THR A 20 11.49 12.50 -18.87
C THR A 20 12.01 13.53 -17.86
N PRO A 21 13.31 13.91 -17.90
CA PRO A 21 13.86 14.94 -17.03
C PRO A 21 13.08 16.27 -17.09
N GLU A 22 12.64 16.68 -18.29
CA GLU A 22 11.90 17.92 -18.52
C GLU A 22 10.50 17.85 -17.90
N LEU A 23 9.79 16.74 -18.12
CA LEU A 23 8.47 16.53 -17.56
C LEU A 23 8.54 16.44 -16.03
N ARG A 24 9.53 15.74 -15.49
CA ARG A 24 9.79 15.63 -14.06
C ARG A 24 10.08 16.99 -13.43
N ALA A 25 10.96 17.80 -14.03
CA ALA A 25 11.32 19.12 -13.55
C ALA A 25 10.13 20.10 -13.54
N ARG A 26 9.18 19.93 -14.47
CA ARG A 26 7.95 20.72 -14.49
C ARG A 26 6.95 20.28 -13.44
N LEU A 27 6.77 18.97 -13.28
CA LEU A 27 5.68 18.40 -12.47
C LEU A 27 5.98 18.29 -10.98
N LEU A 28 7.26 18.35 -10.58
CA LEU A 28 7.70 18.23 -9.20
C LEU A 28 8.32 19.54 -8.69
N PRO A 29 8.26 19.81 -7.37
CA PRO A 29 8.99 20.92 -6.77
C PRO A 29 10.51 20.82 -7.08
N PRO A 30 11.20 21.94 -7.38
CA PRO A 30 12.63 21.92 -7.67
C PRO A 30 13.50 21.29 -6.57
N SER A 31 13.06 21.37 -5.31
CA SER A 31 13.72 20.74 -4.16
C SER A 31 13.58 19.20 -4.13
N VAL A 32 12.60 18.65 -4.84
CA VAL A 32 12.30 17.20 -4.88
C VAL A 32 12.97 16.53 -6.07
N VAL A 33 13.03 17.21 -7.23
CA VAL A 33 13.63 16.67 -8.47
C VAL A 33 14.98 15.97 -8.27
N PRO A 34 15.98 16.55 -7.55
CA PRO A 34 17.28 15.89 -7.37
C PRO A 34 17.25 14.66 -6.46
N LEU A 35 16.16 14.42 -5.73
CA LEU A 35 16.00 13.28 -4.83
C LEU A 35 15.44 12.04 -5.53
N ILE A 36 14.85 12.21 -6.73
CA ILE A 36 14.16 11.14 -7.44
C ILE A 36 15.15 10.19 -8.12
N VAL A 37 15.06 8.91 -7.75
CA VAL A 37 15.88 7.82 -8.34
C VAL A 37 15.11 6.95 -9.31
N GLU A 38 13.79 6.90 -9.20
CA GLU A 38 12.91 6.12 -10.08
C GLU A 38 11.66 6.94 -10.40
N GLY A 39 11.21 6.91 -11.65
CA GLY A 39 9.94 7.50 -12.01
C GLY A 39 9.28 6.79 -13.18
N ALA A 40 7.95 6.91 -13.24
CA ALA A 40 7.14 6.32 -14.28
C ALA A 40 5.89 7.18 -14.51
N VAL A 41 5.54 7.37 -15.77
CA VAL A 41 4.24 7.91 -16.17
C VAL A 41 3.60 6.88 -17.08
N ALA A 42 2.41 6.42 -16.71
CA ALA A 42 1.72 5.37 -17.45
C ALA A 42 0.21 5.61 -17.47
N ARG A 43 -0.45 5.05 -18.49
CA ARG A 43 -1.91 4.97 -18.53
C ARG A 43 -2.38 4.08 -17.38
N THR A 44 -3.43 4.50 -16.67
CA THR A 44 -3.98 3.70 -15.57
C THR A 44 -4.79 2.53 -16.15
N PRO A 45 -4.39 1.26 -15.96
CA PRO A 45 -4.99 0.10 -16.65
C PRO A 45 -6.48 -0.10 -16.36
N HIS A 46 -6.91 0.18 -15.12
CA HIS A 46 -8.30 0.07 -14.68
C HIS A 46 -8.96 1.44 -14.43
N GLY A 47 -8.33 2.51 -14.91
CA GLY A 47 -8.86 3.86 -14.77
C GLY A 47 -9.91 4.19 -15.84
N ALA A 48 -10.62 5.30 -15.64
CA ALA A 48 -11.46 5.86 -16.69
C ALA A 48 -10.64 6.12 -17.97
N PRO A 49 -11.23 6.00 -19.18
CA PRO A 49 -10.56 6.40 -20.42
C PRO A 49 -9.96 7.80 -20.29
N GLY A 50 -8.71 7.95 -20.72
CA GLY A 50 -8.00 9.23 -20.60
C GLY A 50 -7.45 9.52 -19.20
N SER A 51 -7.19 8.49 -18.40
CA SER A 51 -6.48 8.60 -17.13
C SER A 51 -5.04 8.08 -17.22
N TRP A 52 -4.14 8.86 -16.62
CA TRP A 52 -2.73 8.50 -16.43
C TRP A 52 -2.32 8.74 -14.98
N SER A 53 -1.27 8.06 -14.58
CA SER A 53 -0.64 8.23 -13.27
C SER A 53 0.86 8.43 -13.44
N GLY A 54 1.40 9.41 -12.74
CA GLY A 54 2.82 9.63 -12.55
C GLY A 54 3.23 9.24 -11.14
N TYR A 55 4.32 8.48 -11.03
CA TYR A 55 4.93 8.08 -9.76
C TYR A 55 6.41 8.44 -9.82
N TRP A 56 6.91 9.11 -8.79
CA TRP A 56 8.34 9.42 -8.64
C TRP A 56 8.78 9.06 -7.24
N LYS A 57 9.81 8.23 -7.13
CA LYS A 57 10.29 7.68 -5.87
C LYS A 57 11.62 8.32 -5.53
N GLU A 58 11.71 8.83 -4.29
CA GLU A 58 13.00 9.21 -3.71
C GLU A 58 13.84 7.94 -3.44
N ALA A 59 15.14 8.12 -3.23
CA ALA A 59 16.00 7.06 -2.71
C ALA A 59 15.46 6.52 -1.37
N ALA A 60 15.54 5.21 -1.17
CA ALA A 60 15.19 4.63 0.13
C ALA A 60 16.28 4.97 1.16
N GLN A 61 15.86 5.20 2.41
CA GLN A 61 16.76 5.63 3.48
C GLN A 61 16.47 4.86 4.77
N PRO A 62 17.48 4.60 5.62
CA PRO A 62 17.26 4.14 6.98
C PRO A 62 16.38 5.12 7.74
N TYR A 63 15.39 4.60 8.48
CA TYR A 63 14.44 5.40 9.26
C TYR A 63 14.46 5.02 10.74
N ALA A 64 14.53 3.72 11.04
CA ALA A 64 14.75 3.18 12.38
C ALA A 64 15.69 1.98 12.29
N VAL A 65 15.99 1.33 13.42
CA VAL A 65 16.96 0.22 13.51
C VAL A 65 16.74 -0.85 12.44
N ASP A 66 15.50 -1.21 12.14
CA ASP A 66 15.09 -2.29 11.24
C ASP A 66 14.12 -1.83 10.14
N LEU A 67 13.97 -0.51 9.97
CA LEU A 67 13.00 0.08 9.05
C LEU A 67 13.67 1.00 8.03
N CYS A 68 13.37 0.73 6.77
CA CYS A 68 13.62 1.63 5.67
C CYS A 68 12.38 2.48 5.38
N ARG A 69 12.60 3.69 4.88
CA ARG A 69 11.57 4.58 4.39
C ARG A 69 11.86 4.97 2.96
N ARG A 70 10.82 5.07 2.14
CA ARG A 70 10.87 5.66 0.81
C ARG A 70 9.68 6.56 0.60
N ARG A 71 9.94 7.82 0.28
CA ARG A 71 8.88 8.75 -0.13
C ARG A 71 8.57 8.56 -1.61
N THR A 72 7.29 8.50 -1.92
CA THR A 72 6.79 8.46 -3.30
C THR A 72 5.87 9.65 -3.54
N HIS A 73 6.11 10.35 -4.62
CA HIS A 73 5.25 11.42 -5.12
C HIS A 73 4.36 10.87 -6.22
N HIS A 74 3.06 11.13 -6.11
CA HIS A 74 2.05 10.69 -7.04
C HIS A 74 1.30 11.88 -7.62
N ARG A 75 1.00 11.78 -8.92
CA ARG A 75 0.16 12.75 -9.61
C ARG A 75 -0.74 12.03 -10.59
N SER A 76 -2.03 12.33 -10.53
CA SER A 76 -3.00 11.82 -11.51
C SER A 76 -3.23 12.84 -12.62
N PHE A 77 -3.42 12.35 -13.83
CA PHE A 77 -3.77 13.15 -15.00
C PHE A 77 -5.08 12.65 -15.59
N PHE A 78 -5.94 13.58 -16.01
CA PHE A 78 -7.22 13.21 -16.58
C PHE A 78 -7.68 14.16 -17.68
N ASN A 79 -8.05 13.59 -18.82
CA ASN A 79 -8.92 14.19 -19.82
C ASN A 79 -9.60 13.08 -20.62
N ILE A 80 -10.93 13.00 -20.54
CA ILE A 80 -11.70 11.95 -21.22
C ILE A 80 -11.51 11.96 -22.75
N GLU A 81 -11.35 13.14 -23.36
CA GLU A 81 -11.12 13.26 -24.80
C GLU A 81 -9.77 12.66 -25.22
N ALA A 82 -8.77 12.73 -24.32
CA ALA A 82 -7.45 12.13 -24.56
C ALA A 82 -7.49 10.60 -24.56
N GLY A 83 -8.56 10.00 -24.01
CA GLY A 83 -8.82 8.57 -24.03
C GLY A 83 -9.52 8.08 -25.30
N LYS A 84 -9.97 8.97 -26.19
CA LYS A 84 -10.71 8.60 -27.40
C LYS A 84 -9.78 8.25 -28.57
N PRO A 85 -10.22 7.38 -29.50
CA PRO A 85 -9.54 7.19 -30.78
C PRO A 85 -9.41 8.54 -31.50
N GLY A 86 -8.22 8.82 -32.04
CA GLY A 86 -7.93 10.08 -32.75
C GLY A 86 -7.44 11.24 -31.86
N ALA A 87 -7.28 11.03 -30.55
CA ALA A 87 -6.66 12.03 -29.68
C ALA A 87 -5.21 12.34 -30.10
N THR A 88 -4.93 13.62 -30.35
CA THR A 88 -3.62 14.11 -30.79
C THR A 88 -2.69 14.36 -29.61
N ASP A 89 -1.38 14.30 -29.84
CA ASP A 89 -0.39 14.53 -28.80
C ASP A 89 -0.44 15.94 -28.20
N ALA A 90 -0.93 16.93 -28.95
CA ALA A 90 -1.10 18.30 -28.46
C ALA A 90 -2.30 18.46 -27.49
N MET A 91 -3.11 17.43 -27.30
CA MET A 91 -4.30 17.52 -26.45
C MET A 91 -3.92 17.81 -24.99
N PRO A 92 -4.48 18.85 -24.37
CA PRO A 92 -4.19 19.17 -22.98
C PRO A 92 -4.83 18.15 -22.04
N VAL A 93 -4.10 17.77 -20.99
CA VAL A 93 -4.55 16.88 -19.93
C VAL A 93 -4.33 17.58 -18.60
N ASP A 94 -5.37 17.60 -17.76
CA ASP A 94 -5.30 18.29 -16.48
C ASP A 94 -4.49 17.46 -15.48
N ALA A 95 -3.48 18.08 -14.87
CA ALA A 95 -2.73 17.48 -13.78
C ALA A 95 -3.40 17.80 -12.44
N ARG A 96 -3.69 16.76 -11.65
CA ARG A 96 -4.17 16.92 -10.27
C ARG A 96 -3.03 17.41 -9.36
N ARG A 97 -3.35 17.76 -8.12
CA ARG A 97 -2.33 18.16 -7.15
C ARG A 97 -1.35 17.02 -6.93
N LEU A 98 -0.10 17.37 -6.67
CA LEU A 98 0.92 16.42 -6.25
C LEU A 98 0.56 15.92 -4.84
N HIS A 99 0.54 14.61 -4.67
CA HIS A 99 0.39 13.96 -3.38
C HIS A 99 1.68 13.22 -3.06
N SER A 100 2.11 13.23 -1.80
CA SER A 100 3.30 12.51 -1.37
C SER A 100 2.93 11.54 -0.27
N VAL A 101 3.42 10.32 -0.37
CA VAL A 101 3.18 9.25 0.60
C VAL A 101 4.51 8.68 1.05
N ASP A 102 4.61 8.38 2.34
CA ASP A 102 5.75 7.66 2.90
C ASP A 102 5.42 6.16 2.89
N GLY A 103 6.29 5.37 2.26
CA GLY A 103 6.28 3.91 2.34
C GLY A 103 7.40 3.42 3.26
N PHE A 104 7.19 2.27 3.88
CA PHE A 104 8.11 1.64 4.84
C PHE A 104 8.35 0.17 4.50
N ALA A 105 9.53 -0.34 4.84
CA ALA A 105 9.90 -1.74 4.63
C ALA A 105 10.76 -2.22 5.80
N LEU A 106 10.55 -3.44 6.27
CA LEU A 106 11.41 -4.04 7.29
C LEU A 106 12.65 -4.65 6.64
N THR A 107 13.81 -4.45 7.26
CA THR A 107 15.06 -5.14 6.90
C THR A 107 15.37 -6.33 7.80
N HIS A 108 14.39 -6.74 8.60
CA HIS A 108 14.48 -7.84 9.57
C HIS A 108 15.08 -9.11 8.95
N PRO A 109 15.95 -9.84 9.67
CA PRO A 109 16.42 -9.61 11.05
C PRO A 109 17.57 -8.60 11.16
N HIS A 110 17.86 -7.87 10.08
CA HIS A 110 19.05 -7.03 10.00
C HIS A 110 18.73 -5.56 10.18
N GLU A 111 19.75 -4.82 10.60
CA GLU A 111 19.65 -3.37 10.69
C GLU A 111 19.46 -2.70 9.33
N ALA A 112 18.68 -1.63 9.31
CA ALA A 112 18.46 -0.80 8.14
C ALA A 112 19.74 -0.02 7.82
N THR A 113 20.37 -0.39 6.72
CA THR A 113 21.48 0.34 6.11
C THR A 113 21.04 0.88 4.76
N ARG A 114 21.72 1.91 4.24
CA ARG A 114 21.42 2.45 2.92
C ARG A 114 21.41 1.36 1.84
N GLN A 115 22.42 0.50 1.83
CA GLN A 115 22.52 -0.63 0.89
C GLN A 115 21.32 -1.58 0.99
N ARG A 116 20.86 -1.91 2.20
CA ARG A 116 19.70 -2.79 2.39
C ARG A 116 18.39 -2.10 2.01
N CYS A 117 18.27 -0.81 2.30
CA CYS A 117 17.10 -0.02 1.91
C CYS A 117 16.97 0.12 0.40
N ASP A 118 18.09 0.33 -0.30
CA ASP A 118 18.11 0.38 -1.76
C ASP A 118 17.75 -0.98 -2.39
N GLY A 119 18.00 -2.09 -1.69
CA GLY A 119 17.61 -3.44 -2.10
C GLY A 119 16.14 -3.82 -1.85
N GLN A 120 15.37 -3.00 -1.12
CA GLN A 120 13.98 -3.30 -0.81
C GLN A 120 13.09 -3.16 -2.05
N LYS A 121 12.30 -4.20 -2.33
CA LYS A 121 11.39 -4.23 -3.48
C LYS A 121 10.00 -3.70 -3.12
N MET A 122 9.50 -4.04 -1.93
CA MET A 122 8.15 -3.70 -1.48
C MET A 122 8.20 -2.69 -0.33
N PHE A 123 7.21 -1.80 -0.29
CA PHE A 123 7.04 -0.82 0.78
C PHE A 123 5.54 -0.70 1.09
N PHE A 124 5.16 -0.92 2.34
CA PHE A 124 3.80 -0.68 2.79
C PHE A 124 3.61 0.80 3.16
N GLN A 125 2.43 1.34 2.90
CA GLN A 125 2.10 2.71 3.27
C GLN A 125 1.56 2.77 4.69
N SER A 126 1.92 3.83 5.42
CA SER A 126 1.39 4.08 6.76
C SER A 126 1.07 5.56 6.95
N SER A 127 -0.03 5.85 7.66
CA SER A 127 -0.39 7.22 8.02
C SER A 127 0.32 7.65 9.30
N GLU A 128 0.55 8.94 9.48
CA GLU A 128 1.21 9.47 10.68
C GLU A 128 0.50 9.03 11.98
N ALA A 129 -0.83 9.04 11.99
CA ALA A 129 -1.64 8.65 13.14
C ALA A 129 -1.53 7.16 13.53
N ARG A 130 -1.16 6.27 12.60
CA ARG A 130 -1.07 4.81 12.84
C ARG A 130 0.34 4.25 12.76
N ARG A 131 1.33 5.07 12.41
CA ARG A 131 2.68 4.64 12.09
C ARG A 131 3.33 3.77 13.16
N ALA A 132 3.21 4.15 14.43
CA ALA A 132 3.78 3.37 15.53
C ALA A 132 3.13 1.97 15.61
N VAL A 133 1.80 1.92 15.52
CA VAL A 133 1.03 0.65 15.54
C VAL A 133 1.39 -0.22 14.34
N ASP A 134 1.42 0.34 13.13
CA ASP A 134 1.76 -0.39 11.90
C ASP A 134 3.18 -1.00 11.99
N PHE A 135 4.13 -0.29 12.61
CA PHE A 135 5.49 -0.80 12.81
C PHE A 135 5.56 -1.91 13.85
N ASP A 136 4.85 -1.75 14.97
CA ASP A 136 4.85 -2.75 16.03
C ASP A 136 4.21 -4.06 15.53
N VAL A 137 3.09 -3.99 14.79
CA VAL A 137 2.46 -5.21 14.24
C VAL A 137 3.30 -5.85 13.14
N ALA A 138 4.04 -5.06 12.34
CA ALA A 138 4.90 -5.61 11.31
C ALA A 138 6.14 -6.31 11.91
N ARG A 139 6.70 -5.77 13.00
CA ARG A 139 7.75 -6.43 13.79
C ARG A 139 7.24 -7.70 14.47
N GLU A 140 6.02 -7.66 15.00
CA GLU A 140 5.40 -8.84 15.59
C GLU A 140 5.20 -9.93 14.54
N LEU A 141 4.76 -9.59 13.33
CA LEU A 141 4.70 -10.56 12.22
C LEU A 141 6.09 -11.16 11.92
N ALA A 142 7.13 -10.33 11.84
CA ALA A 142 8.50 -10.80 11.59
C ALA A 142 8.97 -11.77 12.68
N ARG A 143 8.71 -11.45 13.96
CA ARG A 143 9.02 -12.32 15.11
C ARG A 143 8.27 -13.66 15.04
N LEU A 144 7.01 -13.65 14.62
CA LEU A 144 6.20 -14.87 14.46
C LEU A 144 6.73 -15.75 13.33
N ILE A 145 7.15 -15.16 12.20
CA ILE A 145 7.77 -15.89 11.08
C ILE A 145 9.08 -16.56 11.53
N ASP A 146 9.94 -15.84 12.25
CA ASP A 146 11.18 -16.40 12.81
C ASP A 146 10.90 -17.56 13.77
N ALA A 147 9.91 -17.40 14.67
CA ALA A 147 9.52 -18.43 15.62
C ALA A 147 8.99 -19.69 14.90
N ALA A 148 8.24 -19.50 13.81
CA ALA A 148 7.78 -20.61 12.99
C ALA A 148 8.92 -21.32 12.26
N SER A 149 9.97 -20.58 11.87
CA SER A 149 11.17 -21.10 11.20
C SER A 149 12.11 -21.86 12.12
N ALA A 150 12.07 -21.60 13.44
CA ALA A 150 12.87 -22.33 14.43
C ALA A 150 12.35 -23.77 14.62
N ASP A 151 13.20 -24.72 15.05
CA ASP A 151 12.79 -26.10 15.38
C ASP A 151 12.12 -26.24 16.78
N ALA A 152 11.67 -25.14 17.38
CA ALA A 152 11.06 -25.13 18.71
C ALA A 152 9.52 -25.26 18.66
N PRO A 153 8.85 -25.70 19.75
CA PRO A 153 7.39 -25.55 19.86
C PRO A 153 6.98 -24.08 19.78
N ILE A 154 5.89 -23.79 19.05
CA ILE A 154 5.27 -22.46 18.98
C ILE A 154 4.06 -22.36 19.91
N ASP A 155 3.79 -21.17 20.42
CA ASP A 155 2.68 -20.87 21.34
C ASP A 155 1.42 -20.31 20.63
N PHE A 156 1.50 -20.14 19.31
CA PHE A 156 0.42 -19.68 18.44
C PHE A 156 -0.03 -20.78 17.47
N ARG A 157 -1.23 -20.62 16.92
CA ARG A 157 -1.81 -21.53 15.93
C ARG A 157 -1.69 -20.94 14.54
N ILE A 158 -1.30 -21.75 13.56
CA ILE A 158 -1.31 -21.38 12.14
C ILE A 158 -2.36 -22.23 11.43
N THR A 159 -3.21 -21.58 10.64
CA THR A 159 -4.22 -22.22 9.81
C THR A 159 -4.12 -21.69 8.39
N CYS A 160 -4.35 -22.55 7.41
CA CYS A 160 -4.52 -22.14 6.02
C CYS A 160 -6.01 -22.19 5.68
N ALA A 161 -6.49 -21.18 4.96
CA ALA A 161 -7.81 -21.22 4.38
C ALA A 161 -7.92 -22.41 3.42
N SER A 162 -9.10 -23.02 3.37
CA SER A 162 -9.42 -24.13 2.47
C SER A 162 -9.46 -23.65 1.02
N ASP A 163 -8.29 -23.40 0.44
CA ASP A 163 -8.12 -23.02 -0.96
C ASP A 163 -7.49 -24.20 -1.72
N PRO A 164 -8.15 -24.75 -2.75
CA PRO A 164 -7.61 -25.85 -3.55
C PRO A 164 -6.28 -25.50 -4.22
N LEU A 165 -5.96 -24.22 -4.43
CA LEU A 165 -4.71 -23.75 -5.02
C LEU A 165 -3.52 -23.86 -4.05
N ILE A 166 -3.79 -24.18 -2.79
CA ILE A 166 -2.80 -24.26 -1.72
C ILE A 166 -3.04 -25.48 -0.82
N ALA A 167 -3.50 -26.60 -1.40
CA ALA A 167 -3.78 -27.83 -0.65
C ALA A 167 -2.60 -28.30 0.23
N ASP A 168 -1.37 -27.93 -0.13
CA ASP A 168 -0.17 -28.26 0.63
C ASP A 168 0.04 -27.36 1.86
N CYS A 169 -0.46 -26.12 1.88
CA CYS A 169 -0.41 -25.27 3.08
C CYS A 169 -1.23 -25.90 4.20
N SER A 170 -2.41 -26.44 3.90
CA SER A 170 -3.24 -27.10 4.91
C SER A 170 -2.59 -28.36 5.52
N LYS A 171 -1.61 -28.98 4.83
CA LYS A 171 -0.85 -30.12 5.34
C LYS A 171 0.33 -29.67 6.20
N GLU A 172 1.00 -28.59 5.82
CA GLU A 172 2.19 -28.08 6.51
C GLU A 172 2.14 -26.56 6.76
N PRO A 173 1.17 -26.04 7.55
CA PRO A 173 0.96 -24.58 7.69
C PRO A 173 2.18 -23.85 8.23
N ARG A 174 2.89 -24.47 9.18
CA ARG A 174 4.10 -23.91 9.78
C ARG A 174 5.21 -23.68 8.77
N ARG A 175 5.44 -24.64 7.86
CA ARG A 175 6.50 -24.53 6.84
C ARG A 175 6.20 -23.38 5.90
N PHE A 176 4.97 -23.30 5.37
CA PHE A 176 4.57 -22.22 4.47
C PHE A 176 4.64 -20.83 5.13
N PHE A 177 4.28 -20.74 6.42
CA PHE A 177 4.41 -19.49 7.15
C PHE A 177 5.87 -19.08 7.38
N ALA A 178 6.74 -20.05 7.71
CA ALA A 178 8.17 -19.85 7.88
C ALA A 178 8.90 -19.42 6.59
N GLU A 179 8.38 -19.83 5.43
CA GLU A 179 8.92 -19.46 4.11
C GLU A 179 8.54 -18.03 3.68
N LEU A 180 7.68 -17.32 4.43
CA LEU A 180 7.32 -15.95 4.12
C LEU A 180 8.50 -15.00 4.32
N ASP A 181 8.77 -14.16 3.32
CA ASP A 181 9.77 -13.09 3.43
C ASP A 181 9.08 -11.77 3.81
N ILE A 182 9.35 -11.28 5.02
CA ILE A 182 8.80 -10.02 5.52
C ILE A 182 9.23 -8.80 4.66
N ALA A 183 10.34 -8.89 3.94
CA ALA A 183 10.76 -7.85 2.98
C ALA A 183 9.79 -7.73 1.79
N GLN A 184 8.90 -8.71 1.58
CA GLN A 184 7.82 -8.66 0.59
C GLN A 184 6.52 -8.04 1.12
N LEU A 185 6.49 -7.56 2.37
CA LEU A 185 5.32 -6.91 2.95
C LEU A 185 4.96 -5.64 2.15
N SER A 186 3.74 -5.65 1.60
CA SER A 186 3.25 -4.64 0.67
C SER A 186 2.10 -3.79 1.23
N ALA A 187 1.35 -4.34 2.18
CA ALA A 187 0.25 -3.62 2.82
C ALA A 187 -0.07 -4.21 4.20
N ILE A 188 -0.57 -3.34 5.08
CA ILE A 188 -1.19 -3.69 6.36
C ILE A 188 -2.60 -3.10 6.31
N ASP A 189 -3.58 -3.98 6.24
CA ASP A 189 -5.00 -3.68 6.20
C ASP A 189 -5.62 -4.02 7.55
N TYR A 190 -6.51 -3.16 8.05
CA TYR A 190 -7.31 -3.47 9.23
C TYR A 190 -8.76 -3.65 8.80
N PRO A 191 -9.48 -4.64 9.35
CA PRO A 191 -10.91 -4.76 9.11
C PRO A 191 -11.57 -3.44 9.53
N MET A 192 -12.16 -2.75 8.56
CA MET A 192 -12.88 -1.52 8.83
C MET A 192 -14.14 -1.87 9.61
N ALA A 193 -14.10 -1.67 10.92
CA ALA A 193 -15.29 -1.69 11.76
C ALA A 193 -16.09 -0.42 11.45
N TYR A 194 -16.83 -0.41 10.34
CA TYR A 194 -17.76 0.67 10.05
C TYR A 194 -18.91 0.58 11.05
N ARG A 195 -18.90 1.43 12.08
CA ARG A 195 -20.16 1.74 12.74
C ARG A 195 -20.82 2.86 11.94
N THR A 196 -21.87 2.50 11.20
CA THR A 196 -22.75 3.49 10.57
C THR A 196 -23.61 4.10 11.67
N ILE A 197 -23.27 5.30 12.12
CA ILE A 197 -24.20 6.10 12.91
C ILE A 197 -25.14 6.76 11.90
N SER A 198 -26.42 6.43 11.99
CA SER A 198 -27.46 7.14 11.24
C SER A 198 -28.09 8.16 12.17
N GLU A 199 -27.84 9.44 11.91
CA GLU A 199 -28.50 10.54 12.62
C GLU A 199 -29.52 11.18 11.67
N ASP A 200 -30.79 11.20 12.07
CA ASP A 200 -31.83 11.90 11.33
C ASP A 200 -31.83 13.36 11.81
N ARG A 201 -31.23 14.26 11.02
CA ARG A 201 -31.26 15.71 11.31
C ARG A 201 -32.47 16.36 10.65
N GLN A 202 -33.29 17.04 11.46
CA GLN A 202 -34.34 17.92 10.94
C GLN A 202 -33.80 19.33 10.77
N ALA A 203 -33.84 19.83 9.53
CA ALA A 203 -33.59 21.22 9.21
C ALA A 203 -34.61 21.67 8.15
N ASN A 204 -35.26 22.82 8.38
CA ASN A 204 -36.24 23.43 7.47
C ASN A 204 -37.35 22.46 7.00
N GLY A 205 -37.93 21.69 7.93
CA GLY A 205 -39.02 20.74 7.62
C GLY A 205 -38.61 19.52 6.80
N ARG A 206 -37.31 19.32 6.53
CA ARG A 206 -36.77 18.12 5.89
C ARG A 206 -35.92 17.31 6.86
N THR A 207 -36.18 16.01 6.93
CA THR A 207 -35.31 15.05 7.62
C THR A 207 -34.21 14.60 6.66
N THR A 208 -32.95 14.89 7.01
CA THR A 208 -31.77 14.39 6.29
C THR A 208 -31.10 13.32 7.13
N ARG A 209 -31.00 12.10 6.61
CA ARG A 209 -30.26 11.01 7.26
C ARG A 209 -28.77 11.15 6.96
N ILE A 210 -27.99 11.51 7.97
CA ILE A 210 -26.53 11.54 7.89
C ILE A 210 -26.02 10.16 8.27
N ARG A 211 -25.32 9.50 7.35
CA ARG A 211 -24.57 8.28 7.63
C ARG A 211 -23.12 8.65 7.87
N GLN A 212 -22.67 8.53 9.12
CA GLN A 212 -21.26 8.73 9.46
C GLN A 212 -20.60 7.37 9.69
N ALA A 213 -19.55 7.10 8.92
CA ALA A 213 -18.60 6.05 9.23
C ALA A 213 -17.75 6.53 10.41
N THR A 214 -17.97 5.93 11.58
CA THR A 214 -17.01 6.06 12.68
C THR A 214 -16.03 4.89 12.57
N GLY A 215 -14.73 5.21 12.59
CA GLY A 215 -13.66 4.21 12.58
C GLY A 215 -13.67 3.35 13.85
N PRO A 216 -12.66 2.47 14.03
CA PRO A 216 -12.52 1.70 15.27
C PRO A 216 -12.59 2.59 16.52
N LYS A 217 -13.13 2.03 17.60
CA LYS A 217 -12.97 2.62 18.92
C LYS A 217 -11.51 2.50 19.35
N ASP A 218 -10.99 3.54 19.98
CA ASP A 218 -9.72 3.48 20.69
C ASP A 218 -9.74 2.30 21.69
N GLY A 219 -8.77 1.39 21.58
CA GLY A 219 -8.58 0.27 22.51
C GLY A 219 -9.20 -1.08 22.10
N GLU A 220 -9.89 -1.20 20.97
CA GLU A 220 -10.28 -2.51 20.42
C GLU A 220 -9.16 -3.05 19.50
N TRP A 221 -8.60 -4.23 19.83
CA TRP A 221 -7.66 -4.93 18.97
C TRP A 221 -8.34 -5.25 17.63
N GLN A 222 -7.84 -4.65 16.56
CA GLN A 222 -8.29 -4.95 15.20
C GLN A 222 -7.31 -5.94 14.59
N SER A 223 -7.77 -7.15 14.29
CA SER A 223 -6.97 -8.21 13.65
C SER A 223 -6.29 -7.72 12.37
N PRO A 224 -4.99 -7.39 12.38
CA PRO A 224 -4.33 -6.85 11.20
C PRO A 224 -4.21 -7.93 10.13
N THR A 225 -4.32 -7.50 8.88
CA THR A 225 -4.17 -8.33 7.69
C THR A 225 -3.00 -7.82 6.87
N PHE A 226 -2.06 -8.70 6.57
CA PHE A 226 -0.80 -8.41 5.89
C PHE A 226 -0.84 -8.98 4.48
N ARG A 227 -0.29 -8.25 3.51
CA ARG A 227 -0.13 -8.73 2.14
C ARG A 227 1.34 -8.88 1.82
N LEU A 228 1.81 -10.10 1.59
CA LEU A 228 3.19 -10.40 1.24
C LEU A 228 3.24 -10.95 -0.19
N ALA A 229 4.04 -10.35 -1.06
CA ALA A 229 4.26 -10.92 -2.38
C ALA A 229 5.04 -12.25 -2.26
N SER A 230 4.67 -13.25 -3.05
CA SER A 230 5.44 -14.50 -3.12
C SER A 230 6.75 -14.26 -3.87
N ALA A 231 7.87 -14.70 -3.28
CA ALA A 231 9.19 -14.58 -3.91
C ALA A 231 9.35 -15.49 -5.14
N ASP A 232 8.70 -16.67 -5.12
CA ASP A 232 8.95 -17.76 -6.09
C ASP A 232 7.87 -17.87 -7.17
N ARG A 233 6.74 -17.18 -6.99
CA ARG A 233 5.60 -17.26 -7.91
C ARG A 233 5.16 -15.86 -8.28
N GLU A 234 5.63 -15.40 -9.44
CA GLU A 234 5.19 -14.15 -10.04
C GLU A 234 3.64 -14.12 -10.02
N ARG A 235 3.08 -13.13 -9.29
CA ARG A 235 1.64 -12.84 -9.13
C ARG A 235 0.87 -13.54 -8.00
N GLN A 236 1.51 -14.35 -7.14
CA GLN A 236 0.85 -14.82 -5.92
C GLN A 236 1.11 -13.85 -4.76
N ILE A 237 0.07 -13.51 -3.99
CA ILE A 237 0.16 -12.75 -2.75
C ILE A 237 -0.34 -13.63 -1.60
N TRP A 238 0.43 -13.70 -0.53
CA TRP A 238 -0.04 -14.24 0.74
C TRP A 238 -0.76 -13.16 1.52
N VAL A 239 -1.98 -13.49 1.94
CA VAL A 239 -2.74 -12.69 2.88
C VAL A 239 -2.71 -13.40 4.23
N VAL A 240 -2.08 -12.77 5.21
CA VAL A 240 -1.93 -13.28 6.57
C VAL A 240 -2.78 -12.42 7.49
N THR A 241 -3.64 -13.02 8.30
CA THR A 241 -4.41 -12.29 9.32
C THR A 241 -3.97 -12.75 10.69
N LEU A 242 -3.62 -11.80 11.56
CA LEU A 242 -3.36 -12.06 12.98
C LEU A 242 -4.63 -11.79 13.77
N GLY A 243 -5.12 -12.79 14.50
CA GLY A 243 -6.25 -12.67 15.41
C GLY A 243 -5.96 -13.32 16.76
N GLU A 244 -6.99 -13.36 17.59
CA GLU A 244 -7.00 -14.14 18.83
C GLU A 244 -8.01 -15.27 18.71
N ASN A 245 -7.65 -16.46 19.16
CA ASN A 245 -8.59 -17.56 19.28
C ASN A 245 -9.42 -17.46 20.57
N THR A 246 -10.38 -18.37 20.73
CA THR A 246 -11.29 -18.42 21.91
C THR A 246 -10.58 -18.64 23.25
N ALA A 247 -9.30 -19.02 23.24
CA ALA A 247 -8.46 -19.16 24.43
C ALA A 247 -7.54 -17.94 24.66
N GLY A 248 -7.70 -16.86 23.90
CA GLY A 248 -6.89 -15.64 24.00
C GLY A 248 -5.45 -15.81 23.48
N LYS A 249 -5.18 -16.85 22.67
CA LYS A 249 -3.87 -17.05 22.03
C LYS A 249 -3.88 -16.52 20.61
N THR A 250 -2.72 -16.10 20.13
CA THR A 250 -2.54 -15.68 18.74
C THR A 250 -2.93 -16.78 17.75
N GLU A 251 -3.80 -16.43 16.82
CA GLU A 251 -4.20 -17.26 15.69
C GLU A 251 -3.81 -16.58 14.38
N ILE A 252 -3.08 -17.31 13.55
CA ILE A 252 -2.63 -16.86 12.24
C ILE A 252 -3.46 -17.59 11.20
N THR A 253 -4.14 -16.82 10.35
CA THR A 253 -4.86 -17.36 9.19
C THR A 253 -4.15 -16.94 7.92
N MET A 254 -3.75 -17.91 7.11
CA MET A 254 -3.12 -17.69 5.81
C MET A 254 -4.07 -18.02 4.67
N ARG A 255 -4.12 -17.18 3.65
CA ARG A 255 -4.74 -17.50 2.35
C ARG A 255 -3.84 -16.95 1.25
N SER A 256 -3.91 -17.52 0.06
CA SER A 256 -3.31 -16.89 -1.11
C SER A 256 -4.35 -16.16 -1.91
N ASP A 257 -3.90 -15.11 -2.58
CA ASP A 257 -4.64 -14.36 -3.57
C ASP A 257 -3.77 -14.22 -4.83
N PHE A 258 -4.39 -13.89 -5.96
CA PHE A 258 -3.68 -13.64 -7.21
C PHE A 258 -3.78 -12.16 -7.58
N VAL A 259 -2.69 -11.62 -8.10
CA VAL A 259 -2.74 -10.32 -8.77
C VAL A 259 -3.35 -10.54 -10.15
N ILE A 260 -4.63 -10.22 -10.30
CA ILE A 260 -5.26 -10.07 -11.62
C ILE A 260 -4.81 -8.72 -12.18
N HIS A 261 -3.98 -8.73 -13.22
CA HIS A 261 -3.61 -7.55 -14.02
C HIS A 261 -4.62 -7.31 -15.14
#